data_AF-A0A382FVC4-F1
#
_entry.id   AF-A0A382FVC4-F1
#
_cell.length_a   1.000
_cell.length_b   1.000
_cell.length_c   1.000
_cell.angle_alpha   90.00
_cell.angle_beta   90.00
_cell.angle_gamma   90.00
#
_symmetry.space_group_name_H-M   'P 1'
#
loop_
_entity.id
_entity.type
_entity.pdbx_description
1 polymer ?
#
loop_
_entity_poly.entity_id
_entity_poly.type
_entity_poly.pdbx_seq_one_letter_code
_entity_poly.pdbx_strand_id
1 'polypeptide(L)' 'MNKFLQFSSDLTIHTNLKPLIHISPASGYRARSEFGFKNNAYTKIDDGKKVFMNTSNIPHSSIQKVM' A
#
# COMPACT_ATOMS: atom_id res chain seq x y z
N MET A 1 -10.17 -11.26 4.36
CA MET A 1 -11.27 -10.40 4.84
C MET A 1 -11.57 -9.33 3.79
N ASN A 2 -12.82 -9.19 3.35
CA ASN A 2 -13.21 -8.19 2.36
C ASN A 2 -13.44 -6.84 3.04
N LYS A 3 -12.54 -5.88 2.83
CA LYS A 3 -12.57 -4.55 3.47
C LYS A 3 -13.84 -3.75 3.11
N PHE A 4 -14.41 -3.95 1.94
CA PHE A 4 -15.61 -3.23 1.49
C PHE A 4 -16.87 -3.72 2.20
N LEU A 5 -16.98 -5.03 2.42
CA LEU A 5 -18.09 -5.61 3.19
C LEU A 5 -18.03 -5.16 4.65
N GLN A 6 -16.83 -5.17 5.25
CA GLN A 6 -16.64 -4.69 6.62
C GLN A 6 -17.05 -3.22 6.74
N PHE A 7 -16.51 -2.35 5.88
CA PHE A 7 -16.84 -0.92 5.88
C PHE A 7 -18.34 -0.67 5.69
N SER A 8 -18.98 -1.39 4.76
CA SER A 8 -20.42 -1.25 4.53
C SER A 8 -21.24 -1.66 5.74
N SER A 9 -20.87 -2.77 6.40
CA SER A 9 -21.51 -3.24 7.64
C SER A 9 -21.37 -2.21 8.76
N ASP A 10 -20.16 -1.70 8.98
CA ASP A 10 -19.86 -0.71 10.03
C ASP A 10 -20.62 0.60 9.80
N LEU A 11 -20.91 0.95 8.55
CA LEU A 11 -21.63 2.19 8.22
C LEU A 11 -23.14 2.11 8.51
N THR A 12 -23.74 0.91 8.44
CA THR A 12 -25.20 0.72 8.54
C THR A 12 -25.80 1.16 9.88
N ILE A 13 -25.02 1.12 10.97
CA ILE A 13 -25.49 1.60 12.29
C ILE A 13 -25.59 3.12 12.36
N HIS A 14 -24.99 3.85 11.41
CA HIS A 14 -24.92 5.30 11.39
C HIS A 14 -25.75 5.93 10.27
N THR A 15 -25.95 5.23 9.15
CA THR A 15 -26.67 5.76 8.00
C THR A 15 -27.17 4.67 7.05
N ASN A 16 -28.22 4.99 6.31
CA ASN A 16 -28.74 4.18 5.20
C ASN A 16 -28.03 4.46 3.86
N LEU A 17 -27.04 5.36 3.86
CA LEU A 17 -26.25 5.68 2.66
C LEU A 17 -25.43 4.47 2.22
N LYS A 18 -25.49 4.17 0.92
CA LYS A 18 -24.63 3.15 0.30
C LYS A 18 -23.32 3.82 -0.15
N PRO A 19 -22.15 3.34 0.31
CA PRO A 19 -20.89 3.96 -0.04
C PRO A 19 -20.56 3.72 -1.52
N LEU A 20 -20.13 4.78 -2.21
CA LEU A 20 -19.50 4.65 -3.52
C LEU A 20 -18.04 4.21 -3.32
N ILE A 21 -17.67 3.09 -3.93
CA ILE A 21 -16.34 2.50 -3.79
C ILE A 21 -15.48 2.87 -5.00
N HIS A 22 -14.36 3.56 -4.74
CA HIS A 22 -13.33 3.84 -5.74
C HIS A 22 -12.15 2.91 -5.55
N ILE A 23 -11.73 2.26 -6.64
CA ILE A 23 -10.64 1.28 -6.62
C ILE A 23 -9.35 1.98 -7.08
N SER A 24 -8.32 1.92 -6.23
CA SER A 24 -6.96 2.32 -6.60
C SER A 24 -6.39 1.37 -7.65
N PRO A 25 -5.48 1.83 -8.54
CA PRO A 25 -4.67 0.92 -9.35
C PRO A 25 -4.02 -0.17 -8.51
N ALA A 26 -3.85 -1.37 -9.09
CA ALA A 26 -3.30 -2.53 -8.38
C ALA A 26 -1.81 -2.36 -7.99
N SER A 27 -1.08 -1.48 -8.68
CA SER A 27 0.33 -1.17 -8.47
C SER A 27 0.60 0.30 -8.80
N GLY A 28 1.75 0.83 -8.38
CA GLY A 28 2.17 2.19 -8.71
C GLY A 28 1.32 3.32 -8.09
N TYR A 29 0.39 2.98 -7.21
CA TYR A 29 -0.57 3.93 -6.63
C TYR A 29 0.04 4.81 -5.54
N ARG A 30 1.24 4.48 -5.04
CA ARG A 30 1.86 5.23 -3.95
C ARG A 30 2.83 6.27 -4.50
N ALA A 31 2.48 7.54 -4.36
CA ALA A 31 3.31 8.67 -4.84
C ALA A 31 4.57 8.92 -4.01
N ARG A 32 4.70 8.29 -2.83
CA ARG A 32 5.88 8.40 -1.94
C ARG A 32 6.14 7.09 -1.20
N SER A 33 7.42 6.75 -1.01
CA SER A 33 7.83 5.58 -0.23
C SER A 33 9.16 5.85 0.46
N GLU A 34 9.32 5.27 1.65
CA GLU A 34 10.55 5.36 2.45
C GLU A 34 11.18 3.97 2.52
N PHE A 35 12.51 3.95 2.45
CA PHE A 35 13.30 2.73 2.47
C PHE A 35 14.50 2.94 3.37
N GLY A 36 14.83 1.94 4.19
CA GLY A 36 16.16 1.91 4.79
C GLY A 36 17.20 1.58 3.72
N PHE A 37 18.45 1.96 3.91
CA PHE A 37 19.54 1.60 3.01
C PHE A 37 20.70 1.01 3.81
N LYS A 38 21.15 -0.20 3.47
CA LYS A 38 22.25 -0.89 4.15
C LYS A 38 22.94 -1.85 3.18
N ASN A 39 24.26 -1.96 3.26
CA ASN A 39 25.06 -2.89 2.45
C ASN A 39 24.76 -2.76 0.94
N ASN A 40 24.67 -1.53 0.45
CA ASN A 40 24.37 -1.20 -0.96
C ASN A 40 23.03 -1.74 -1.48
N ALA A 41 22.04 -1.90 -0.59
CA ALA A 41 20.70 -2.36 -0.94
C ALA A 41 19.62 -1.64 -0.12
N TYR A 42 18.44 -1.47 -0.71
CA TYR A 42 17.27 -0.94 -0.01
C TYR A 42 16.68 -2.00 0.90
N THR A 43 16.03 -1.55 1.96
CA THR A 43 15.44 -2.41 2.98
C THR A 43 14.06 -1.91 3.37
N LYS A 44 13.18 -2.87 3.68
CA LYS A 44 11.88 -2.63 4.34
C LYS A 44 11.75 -3.53 5.55
N ILE A 45 10.79 -3.22 6.42
CA ILE A 45 10.32 -4.17 7.42
C ILE A 45 9.12 -4.91 6.83
N ASP A 46 9.19 -6.24 6.84
CA ASP A 46 8.13 -7.14 6.41
C ASP A 46 7.95 -8.20 7.49
N ASP A 47 6.74 -8.32 8.04
CA ASP A 47 6.43 -9.21 9.17
C ASP A 47 7.44 -9.13 10.33
N GLY A 48 7.78 -7.89 10.73
CA GLY A 48 8.75 -7.60 11.80
C GLY A 48 10.21 -7.86 11.44
N LYS A 49 10.51 -8.37 10.24
CA LYS A 49 11.87 -8.69 9.79
C LYS A 49 12.37 -7.69 8.76
N LYS A 50 13.67 -7.41 8.78
CA LYS A 50 14.31 -6.60 7.75
C LYS A 50 14.51 -7.43 6.48
N VAL A 51 13.96 -6.96 5.38
CA VAL A 51 14.07 -7.59 4.06
C VAL A 51 14.84 -6.64 3.14
N PHE A 52 15.83 -7.17 2.43
CA PHE A 52 16.58 -6.46 1.40
C PHE A 52 15.86 -6.58 0.06
N MET A 53 15.83 -5.50 -0.72
CA MET A 53 15.12 -5.46 -1.99
C MET A 53 15.77 -4.49 -2.97
N ASN A 54 15.61 -4.79 -4.25
CA ASN A 54 16.05 -3.94 -5.37
C ASN A 54 14.88 -3.27 -6.08
N THR A 55 13.66 -3.81 -5.91
CA THR A 55 12.46 -3.30 -6.58
C THR A 55 11.26 -3.26 -5.64
N SER A 56 10.33 -2.35 -5.93
CA SER A 56 9.02 -2.25 -5.29
C SER A 56 7.98 -1.81 -6.31
N ASN A 57 6.91 -2.59 -6.47
CA ASN A 57 5.81 -2.29 -7.39
C ASN A 57 4.67 -1.48 -6.74
N ILE A 58 4.77 -1.22 -5.44
CA ILE A 58 3.82 -0.40 -4.67
C ILE A 58 3.96 1.09 -5.04
N PRO A 59 5.18 1.69 -5.00
CA PRO A 59 5.37 3.07 -5.39
C PRO A 59 5.28 3.28 -6.90
N HIS A 60 4.99 4.53 -7.28
CA HIS A 60 4.99 4.95 -8.67
C HIS A 60 6.33 4.62 -9.36
N SER A 61 6.30 4.29 -10.65
CA SER A 61 7.45 3.82 -11.41
C SER A 61 8.64 4.80 -11.43
N SER A 62 8.39 6.09 -11.22
CA SER A 62 9.44 7.09 -11.07
C SER A 62 10.32 6.85 -9.84
N ILE A 63 9.76 6.35 -8.75
CA ILE A 63 10.51 5.98 -7.53
C ILE A 63 11.39 4.77 -7.83
N GLN A 64 10.87 3.78 -8.56
CA GLN A 64 11.65 2.60 -8.95
C GLN A 64 12.88 2.92 -9.82
N LYS A 65 12.87 4.04 -10.56
CA LYS A 65 14.01 4.47 -11.38
C LYS A 65 15.17 5.04 -10.55
N VAL A 66 14.88 5.53 -9.35
CA VAL A 66 15.87 6.16 -8.45
C VAL A 66 16.20 5.29 -7.24
N MET A 67 15.39 4.26 -6.98
CA MET A 67 15.81 3.11 -6.20
C MET A 67 16.95 2.40 -6.94
#